data_AF-A0A511WLB4-F1
#
_entry.id   AF-A0A511WLB4-F1
#
_cell.length_a   1.000
_cell.length_b   1.000
_cell.length_c   1.000
_cell.angle_alpha   90.00
_cell.angle_beta   90.00
_cell.angle_gamma   90.00
#
_symmetry.space_group_name_H-M   'P 1'
#
loop_
_entity.id
_entity.type
_entity.pdbx_description
1 polymer ?
#
loop_
_entity_poly.entity_id
_entity_poly.type
_entity_poly.pdbx_seq_one_letter_code
_entity_poly.pdbx_strand_id
1 'polypeptide(L)'
;MRNLFKNEDGYVLVTVLIMFVIFSILGLSLMSYTIGSQRFSSANTDFIETKADAEMIVQEAQAHIMKGVDEINDDLSEATPGLGGVISKINRVIHQAEQELGEDGFIKKKILKDGENGVFLQRIDIEVDVEGSNKTLVRTFTISTIADVFRYGAVTPGDMKLNGAPFIKGDVFVGNDLRLHDEANFIANAYSLWAETSYPSIQGDLAVKGQYEIPGWLWDWEISEEELDAYFEMKPRIVDENPDVAPLKVLEYINQKKNDPMSKINARGYPGNIEEIEGYQVIKKGYERQGKSPKAPDRFYGDTYIRGDLKLTGSTLKVDGNLIVDGNITIEPDGNDESSLTVDGSIYVHENATLTGTILLPEGKFMYINGYPTNENCNGNNSKNNKCGIDISNLTFQGSLYTNHEIDIREDLNMNGTLYTRLGGRIENLSNESGGTLVVVSEGELRIANNNLYNNEPKTINAFFYTNSHLDIYGVGSNLKILGGVYGRNVTLNAVKGSSSNNYFPGSTNFSTNRDPLYVQNNQDSINPQLSRLTIEYAQGLILNPPDGIPTVEKVTVKEIDQHFYSQ
;
A
#
# COMPACT_ATOMS: atom_id res chain seq x y z
N MET A 1 35.16 91.72 -53.59
CA MET A 1 34.70 91.67 -52.19
C MET A 1 34.77 90.23 -51.72
N ARG A 2 35.55 89.98 -50.67
CA ARG A 2 35.69 88.68 -49.97
C ARG A 2 34.31 88.13 -49.59
N ASN A 3 34.07 86.85 -49.82
CA ASN A 3 33.24 86.04 -48.93
C ASN A 3 33.93 84.70 -48.71
N LEU A 4 34.23 84.46 -47.43
CA LEU A 4 34.82 83.24 -46.90
C LEU A 4 33.77 82.12 -46.90
N PHE A 5 34.27 80.92 -47.24
CA PHE A 5 33.66 79.61 -47.15
C PHE A 5 32.69 79.38 -45.97
N LYS A 6 31.58 78.70 -46.26
CA LYS A 6 31.09 77.60 -45.43
C LYS A 6 31.00 76.36 -46.32
N ASN A 7 31.91 75.42 -46.09
CA ASN A 7 31.98 74.15 -46.81
C ASN A 7 31.22 73.12 -45.97
N GLU A 8 29.92 72.92 -46.23
CA GLU A 8 29.06 71.94 -45.55
C GLU A 8 28.98 70.60 -46.34
N ASP A 9 29.86 70.38 -47.32
CA ASP A 9 29.79 69.22 -48.23
C ASP A 9 30.42 67.93 -47.67
N GLY A 10 31.03 67.97 -46.47
CA GLY A 10 31.68 66.80 -45.85
C GLY A 10 30.84 66.05 -44.82
N TYR A 11 29.94 66.73 -44.10
CA TYR A 11 29.15 66.11 -43.02
C TYR A 11 27.99 65.26 -43.55
N VAL A 12 27.44 65.60 -44.72
CA VAL A 12 26.37 64.83 -45.36
C VAL A 12 26.87 63.42 -45.74
N LEU A 13 28.06 63.32 -46.34
CA LEU A 13 28.66 62.04 -46.73
C LEU A 13 28.90 61.14 -45.51
N VAL A 14 29.49 61.68 -44.43
CA VAL A 14 29.77 60.92 -43.20
C VAL A 14 28.48 60.46 -42.52
N THR A 15 27.44 61.31 -42.49
CA THR A 15 26.13 60.96 -41.90
C THR A 15 25.45 59.84 -42.68
N VAL A 16 25.49 59.89 -44.02
CA VAL A 16 24.95 58.82 -44.88
C VAL A 16 25.73 57.52 -44.69
N LEU A 17 27.06 57.58 -44.55
CA LEU A 17 27.90 56.41 -44.33
C LEU A 17 27.64 55.77 -42.94
N ILE A 18 27.47 56.59 -41.90
CA ILE A 18 27.09 56.12 -40.55
C ILE A 18 25.67 55.53 -40.56
N MET A 19 24.69 56.15 -41.22
CA MET A 19 23.35 55.58 -41.37
C MET A 19 23.41 54.23 -42.10
N PHE A 20 24.21 54.12 -43.16
CA PHE A 20 24.38 52.87 -43.90
C PHE A 20 25.01 51.78 -43.02
N VAL A 21 26.02 52.12 -42.20
CA VAL A 21 26.63 51.20 -41.24
C VAL A 21 25.62 50.76 -40.18
N ILE A 22 24.84 51.69 -39.61
CA ILE A 22 23.80 51.38 -38.62
C ILE A 22 22.73 50.46 -39.22
N PHE A 23 22.23 50.75 -40.42
CA PHE A 23 21.27 49.88 -41.10
C PHE A 23 21.87 48.52 -41.48
N SER A 24 23.14 48.46 -41.84
CA SER A 24 23.83 47.20 -42.13
C SER A 24 23.97 46.35 -40.87
N ILE A 25 24.34 46.94 -39.73
CA ILE A 25 24.43 46.26 -38.44
C ILE A 25 23.04 45.77 -37.99
N LEU A 26 22.00 46.61 -38.13
CA LEU A 26 20.62 46.24 -37.83
C LEU A 26 20.14 45.09 -38.73
N GLY A 27 20.41 45.17 -40.04
CA GLY A 27 20.05 44.14 -41.01
C GLY A 27 20.73 42.80 -40.73
N LEU A 28 22.03 42.82 -40.44
CA LEU A 28 22.79 41.62 -40.05
C LEU A 28 22.32 41.04 -38.71
N SER A 29 22.00 41.89 -37.73
CA SER A 29 21.46 41.48 -36.44
C SER A 29 20.11 40.78 -36.58
N LEU A 30 19.19 41.36 -37.36
CA LEU A 30 17.87 40.79 -37.63
C LEU A 30 17.97 39.45 -38.38
N MET A 31 18.88 39.35 -39.36
CA MET A 31 19.14 38.13 -40.11
C MET A 31 19.73 37.03 -39.21
N SER A 32 20.69 37.39 -38.34
CA SER A 32 21.28 36.46 -37.37
C SER A 32 20.23 35.93 -36.37
N TYR A 33 19.36 36.81 -35.87
CA TYR A 33 18.23 36.43 -35.01
C TYR A 33 17.24 35.51 -35.73
N THR A 34 16.90 35.84 -36.99
CA THR A 34 15.97 35.03 -37.79
C THR A 34 16.54 33.64 -38.09
N ILE A 35 17.83 33.54 -38.45
CA ILE A 35 18.50 32.26 -38.68
C ILE A 35 18.60 31.45 -37.38
N GLY A 36 18.94 32.10 -36.26
CA GLY A 36 18.96 31.46 -34.94
C GLY A 36 17.58 30.93 -34.54
N SER A 37 16.54 31.73 -34.73
CA SER A 37 15.15 31.35 -34.45
C SER A 37 14.67 30.21 -35.35
N GLN A 38 14.98 30.22 -36.65
CA GLN A 38 14.65 29.12 -37.55
C GLN A 38 15.35 27.82 -37.15
N ARG A 39 16.67 27.88 -36.86
CA ARG A 39 17.42 26.70 -36.42
C ARG A 39 16.89 26.14 -35.10
N PHE A 40 16.57 27.01 -34.14
CA PHE A 40 15.98 26.60 -32.87
C PHE A 40 14.61 25.96 -33.08
N SER A 41 13.75 26.56 -33.91
CA SER A 41 12.42 26.03 -34.20
C SER A 41 12.50 24.69 -34.92
N SER A 42 13.37 24.53 -35.93
CA SER A 42 13.56 23.27 -36.64
C SER A 42 14.08 22.19 -35.69
N ALA A 43 15.17 22.44 -34.95
CA ALA A 43 15.70 21.46 -34.00
C ALA A 43 14.68 21.07 -32.90
N ASN A 44 13.85 22.02 -32.46
CA ASN A 44 12.79 21.74 -31.50
C ASN A 44 11.62 20.94 -32.12
N THR A 45 11.31 21.15 -33.39
CA THR A 45 10.29 20.39 -34.12
C THR A 45 10.78 18.96 -34.36
N ASP A 46 12.00 18.80 -34.87
CA ASP A 46 12.64 17.51 -35.10
C ASP A 46 12.72 16.70 -33.79
N PHE A 47 13.08 17.35 -32.66
CA PHE A 47 13.11 16.69 -31.36
C PHE A 47 11.71 16.30 -30.86
N ILE A 48 10.67 17.11 -31.11
CA ILE A 48 9.29 16.76 -30.73
C ILE A 48 8.81 15.56 -31.56
N GLU A 49 9.16 15.52 -32.84
CA GLU A 49 8.80 14.43 -33.76
C GLU A 49 9.51 13.13 -33.36
N THR A 50 10.84 13.11 -33.23
CA THR A 50 11.57 11.90 -32.85
C THR A 50 11.26 11.44 -31.43
N LYS A 51 10.89 12.36 -30.53
CA LYS A 51 10.35 12.03 -29.21
C LYS A 51 9.00 11.31 -29.34
N ALA A 52 8.09 11.82 -30.18
CA ALA A 52 6.78 11.22 -30.40
C ALA A 52 6.91 9.84 -31.05
N ASP A 53 7.85 9.65 -31.97
CA ASP A 53 8.16 8.36 -32.58
C ASP A 53 8.66 7.36 -31.53
N ALA A 54 9.61 7.76 -30.68
CA ALA A 54 10.07 6.92 -29.57
C ALA A 54 8.93 6.57 -28.60
N GLU A 55 8.07 7.53 -28.25
CA GLU A 55 6.88 7.28 -27.41
C GLU A 55 5.91 6.29 -28.07
N MET A 56 5.71 6.38 -29.39
CA MET A 56 4.86 5.48 -30.17
C MET A 56 5.40 4.05 -30.19
N ILE A 57 6.69 3.87 -30.49
CA ILE A 57 7.36 2.55 -30.51
C ILE A 57 7.24 1.87 -29.14
N VAL A 58 7.47 2.62 -28.06
CA VAL A 58 7.32 2.10 -26.70
C VAL A 58 5.86 1.73 -26.41
N GLN A 59 4.89 2.56 -26.83
CA GLN A 59 3.46 2.29 -26.64
C GLN A 59 3.01 1.05 -27.41
N GLU A 60 3.50 0.85 -28.64
CA GLU A 60 3.21 -0.35 -29.44
C GLU A 60 3.74 -1.60 -28.73
N ALA A 61 5.01 -1.61 -28.32
CA ALA A 61 5.57 -2.74 -27.59
C ALA A 61 4.83 -3.03 -26.28
N GLN A 62 4.42 -1.99 -25.54
CA GLN A 62 3.58 -2.13 -24.35
C GLN A 62 2.21 -2.72 -24.68
N ALA A 63 1.53 -2.21 -25.72
CA ALA A 63 0.22 -2.69 -26.13
C ALA A 63 0.26 -4.15 -26.57
N HIS A 64 1.31 -4.56 -27.29
CA HIS A 64 1.55 -5.95 -27.66
C HIS A 64 1.70 -6.86 -26.43
N ILE A 65 2.44 -6.42 -25.40
CA ILE A 65 2.58 -7.17 -24.15
C ILE A 65 1.26 -7.25 -23.40
N MET A 66 0.53 -6.13 -23.27
CA MET A 66 -0.77 -6.09 -22.60
C MET A 66 -1.75 -7.05 -23.27
N LYS A 67 -1.87 -6.97 -24.61
CA LYS A 67 -2.70 -7.88 -25.40
C LYS A 67 -2.31 -9.35 -25.20
N GLY A 68 -1.01 -9.66 -25.26
CA GLY A 68 -0.54 -11.03 -25.04
C GLY A 68 -0.81 -11.55 -23.62
N VAL A 69 -0.79 -10.67 -22.61
CA VAL A 69 -1.19 -11.01 -21.24
C VAL A 69 -2.68 -11.23 -21.12
N ASP A 70 -3.51 -10.43 -21.79
CA ASP A 70 -4.96 -10.64 -21.83
C ASP A 70 -5.32 -11.98 -22.47
N GLU A 71 -4.68 -12.35 -23.59
CA GLU A 71 -4.84 -13.68 -24.21
C GLU A 71 -4.43 -14.83 -23.26
N ILE A 72 -3.40 -14.61 -22.43
CA ILE A 72 -2.99 -15.58 -21.41
C ILE A 72 -4.06 -15.71 -20.33
N ASN A 73 -4.68 -14.61 -19.92
CA ASN A 73 -5.74 -14.59 -18.91
C ASN A 73 -7.02 -15.28 -19.40
N ASP A 74 -7.39 -15.08 -20.67
CA ASP A 74 -8.51 -15.77 -21.30
C ASP A 74 -8.27 -17.29 -21.30
N ASP A 75 -7.07 -17.73 -21.71
CA ASP A 75 -6.69 -19.15 -21.67
C ASP A 75 -6.70 -19.74 -20.24
N LEU A 76 -6.37 -18.95 -19.22
CA LEU A 76 -6.37 -19.36 -17.80
C LEU A 76 -7.79 -19.56 -17.26
N SER A 77 -8.78 -18.91 -17.86
CA SER A 77 -10.19 -19.12 -17.51
C SER A 77 -10.75 -20.44 -18.05
N GLU A 78 -10.15 -20.99 -19.12
CA GLU A 78 -10.62 -22.20 -19.81
C GLU A 78 -9.85 -23.48 -19.43
N ALA A 79 -8.64 -23.36 -18.90
CA ALA A 79 -7.84 -24.47 -18.38
C ALA A 79 -6.96 -24.00 -17.21
N THR A 80 -6.48 -24.92 -16.36
CA THR A 80 -5.55 -24.60 -15.26
C THR A 80 -4.10 -24.97 -15.59
N PRO A 81 -3.37 -24.22 -16.46
CA PRO A 81 -1.92 -24.30 -16.47
C PRO A 81 -1.38 -24.01 -15.07
N GLY A 82 -0.47 -24.84 -14.58
CA GLY A 82 0.33 -24.46 -13.42
C GLY A 82 1.14 -23.19 -13.71
N LEU A 83 1.57 -22.48 -12.67
CA LEU A 83 2.28 -21.20 -12.77
C LEU A 83 3.49 -21.23 -13.74
N GLY A 84 4.22 -22.35 -13.81
CA GLY A 84 5.32 -22.52 -14.76
C GLY A 84 4.88 -22.44 -16.24
N GLY A 85 3.66 -22.89 -16.56
CA GLY A 85 3.06 -22.75 -17.89
C GLY A 85 2.75 -21.28 -18.19
N VAL A 86 2.19 -20.55 -17.24
CA VAL A 86 1.91 -19.11 -17.35
C VAL A 86 3.19 -18.32 -17.61
N ILE A 87 4.24 -18.55 -16.83
CA ILE A 87 5.56 -17.91 -16.98
C ILE A 87 6.14 -18.18 -18.38
N SER A 88 6.01 -19.40 -18.89
CA SER A 88 6.49 -19.73 -20.24
C SER A 88 5.76 -18.96 -21.34
N LYS A 89 4.44 -18.73 -21.19
CA LYS A 89 3.65 -17.93 -22.14
C LYS A 89 4.03 -16.44 -22.06
N ILE A 90 4.21 -15.90 -20.85
CA ILE A 90 4.67 -14.51 -20.63
C ILE A 90 6.01 -14.29 -21.32
N ASN A 91 6.99 -15.18 -21.10
CA ASN A 91 8.31 -15.06 -21.74
C ASN A 91 8.21 -15.07 -23.27
N ARG A 92 7.29 -15.85 -23.85
CA ARG A 92 7.03 -15.85 -25.29
C ARG A 92 6.45 -14.51 -25.77
N VAL A 93 5.46 -13.95 -25.07
CA VAL A 93 4.88 -12.63 -25.38
C VAL A 93 5.96 -11.55 -25.36
N ILE A 94 6.80 -11.53 -24.32
CA ILE A 94 7.90 -10.56 -24.22
C ILE A 94 8.91 -10.77 -25.36
N HIS A 95 9.25 -12.01 -25.71
CA HIS A 95 10.14 -12.28 -26.84
C HIS A 95 9.55 -11.85 -28.19
N GLN A 96 8.23 -11.90 -28.36
CA GLN A 96 7.56 -11.38 -29.57
C GLN A 96 7.65 -9.86 -29.64
N ALA A 97 7.34 -9.16 -28.54
CA ALA A 97 7.47 -7.71 -28.46
C ALA A 97 8.93 -7.25 -28.68
N GLU A 98 9.91 -8.00 -28.15
CA GLU A 98 11.33 -7.75 -28.39
C GLU A 98 11.74 -7.93 -29.87
N GLN A 99 11.11 -8.86 -30.60
CA GLN A 99 11.33 -9.02 -32.04
C GLN A 99 10.69 -7.90 -32.87
N GLU A 100 9.54 -7.39 -32.43
CA GLU A 100 8.83 -6.28 -33.08
C GLU A 100 9.56 -4.95 -32.89
N LEU A 101 10.22 -4.74 -31.75
CA LEU A 101 11.09 -3.59 -31.50
C LEU A 101 12.32 -3.53 -32.43
N GLY A 102 12.80 -4.68 -32.92
CA GLY A 102 13.88 -4.74 -33.92
C GLY A 102 15.18 -4.05 -33.47
N GLU A 103 15.70 -3.15 -34.32
CA GLU A 103 16.90 -2.35 -34.01
C GLU A 103 16.56 -1.03 -33.31
N ASP A 104 15.28 -0.67 -33.19
CA ASP A 104 14.82 0.61 -32.66
C ASP A 104 14.83 0.66 -31.13
N GLY A 105 14.87 -0.51 -30.47
CA GLY A 105 14.93 -0.61 -29.03
C GLY A 105 15.16 -2.02 -28.51
N PHE A 106 15.20 -2.17 -27.18
CA PHE A 106 15.37 -3.48 -26.54
C PHE A 106 14.68 -3.55 -25.18
N ILE A 107 14.48 -4.78 -24.68
CA ILE A 107 13.76 -5.05 -23.45
C ILE A 107 14.70 -5.63 -22.38
N LYS A 108 14.91 -4.91 -21.27
CA LYS A 108 15.58 -5.46 -20.08
C LYS A 108 14.56 -6.13 -19.17
N LYS A 109 14.90 -7.32 -18.67
CA LYS A 109 14.01 -8.16 -17.84
C LYS A 109 14.70 -8.46 -16.51
N LYS A 110 13.98 -8.30 -15.39
CA LYS A 110 14.45 -8.66 -14.06
C LYS A 110 13.36 -9.43 -13.31
N ILE A 111 13.61 -10.71 -13.04
CA ILE A 111 12.73 -11.54 -12.20
C ILE A 111 12.94 -11.11 -10.74
N LEU A 112 11.87 -10.67 -10.08
CA LEU A 112 11.87 -10.25 -8.68
C LEU A 112 11.32 -11.34 -7.77
N LYS A 113 10.29 -12.07 -8.23
CA LYS A 113 9.81 -13.33 -7.65
C LYS A 113 9.53 -14.31 -8.79
N ASP A 114 10.07 -15.51 -8.67
CA ASP A 114 10.11 -16.53 -9.72
C ASP A 114 8.89 -17.46 -9.76
N GLY A 115 7.95 -17.29 -8.83
CA GLY A 115 6.76 -18.12 -8.70
C GLY A 115 6.76 -19.02 -7.47
N GLU A 116 7.82 -19.05 -6.67
CA GLU A 116 7.77 -19.71 -5.35
C GLU A 116 6.61 -19.17 -4.51
N ASN A 117 5.87 -20.08 -3.87
CA ASN A 117 4.66 -19.78 -3.08
C ASN A 117 3.50 -19.10 -3.85
N GLY A 118 3.49 -19.18 -5.19
CA GLY A 118 2.39 -18.70 -6.03
C GLY A 118 2.48 -17.23 -6.47
N VAL A 119 3.57 -16.54 -6.10
CA VAL A 119 3.82 -15.13 -6.47
C VAL A 119 4.84 -15.08 -7.59
N PHE A 120 4.40 -14.66 -8.79
CA PHE A 120 5.28 -14.30 -9.89
C PHE A 120 5.34 -12.78 -10.01
N LEU A 121 6.55 -12.26 -10.20
CA LEU A 121 6.77 -10.83 -10.42
C LEU A 121 8.02 -10.62 -11.26
N GLN A 122 7.84 -9.98 -12.40
CA GLN A 122 8.90 -9.62 -13.33
C GLN A 122 8.82 -8.13 -13.65
N ARG A 123 9.93 -7.42 -13.46
CA ARG A 123 10.11 -6.04 -13.94
C ARG A 123 10.63 -6.07 -15.37
N ILE A 124 10.09 -5.19 -16.20
CA ILE A 124 10.42 -5.05 -17.60
C ILE A 124 10.64 -3.59 -17.92
N ASP A 125 11.80 -3.28 -18.49
CA ASP A 125 12.16 -1.93 -18.95
C ASP A 125 12.26 -1.99 -20.49
N ILE A 126 11.40 -1.24 -21.20
CA ILE A 126 11.53 -1.01 -22.65
C ILE A 126 12.39 0.23 -22.83
N GLU A 127 13.49 0.09 -23.56
CA GLU A 127 14.42 1.19 -23.87
C GLU A 127 14.43 1.44 -25.38
N VAL A 128 14.13 2.68 -25.78
CA VAL A 128 14.11 3.14 -27.18
C VAL A 128 14.96 4.40 -27.30
N ASP A 129 15.91 4.40 -28.22
CA ASP A 129 16.79 5.55 -28.45
C ASP A 129 16.04 6.64 -29.23
N VAL A 130 16.15 7.89 -28.78
CA VAL A 130 15.54 9.03 -29.47
C VAL A 130 16.45 9.44 -30.61
N GLU A 131 16.03 9.22 -31.85
CA GLU A 131 16.84 9.52 -33.04
C GLU A 131 17.27 11.00 -33.06
N GLY A 132 18.54 11.25 -33.39
CA GLY A 132 19.13 12.60 -33.39
C GLY A 132 19.41 13.19 -32.00
N SER A 133 19.20 12.42 -30.93
CA SER A 133 19.44 12.78 -29.54
C SER A 133 20.42 11.81 -28.87
N ASN A 134 21.05 12.23 -27.75
CA ASN A 134 21.79 11.33 -26.87
C ASN A 134 20.90 10.79 -25.72
N LYS A 135 19.58 10.80 -25.93
CA LYS A 135 18.59 10.42 -24.93
C LYS A 135 17.96 9.08 -25.30
N THR A 136 17.72 8.26 -24.29
CA THR A 136 16.95 7.04 -24.40
C THR A 136 15.67 7.21 -23.58
N LEU A 137 14.53 6.88 -24.18
CA LEU A 137 13.25 6.78 -23.48
C LEU A 137 13.17 5.41 -22.81
N VAL A 138 12.90 5.41 -21.51
CA VAL A 138 12.66 4.19 -20.74
C VAL A 138 11.25 4.17 -20.23
N ARG A 139 10.55 3.07 -20.47
CA ARG A 139 9.27 2.77 -19.84
C ARG A 139 9.35 1.48 -19.06
N THR A 140 9.05 1.58 -17.77
CA THR A 140 9.15 0.46 -16.83
C THR A 140 7.75 -0.04 -16.48
N PHE A 141 7.53 -1.35 -16.57
CA PHE A 141 6.33 -2.01 -16.09
C PHE A 141 6.65 -3.30 -15.34
N THR A 142 5.65 -3.80 -14.63
CA THR A 142 5.70 -5.11 -13.98
C THR A 142 4.62 -6.02 -14.53
N ILE A 143 4.97 -7.30 -14.65
CA ILE A 143 4.04 -8.39 -14.89
C ILE A 143 4.00 -9.22 -13.61
N SER A 144 2.81 -9.42 -13.04
CA SER A 144 2.68 -10.09 -11.75
C SER A 144 1.39 -10.89 -11.59
N THR A 145 1.39 -11.85 -10.68
CA THR A 145 0.17 -12.50 -10.17
C THR A 145 -0.36 -11.86 -8.89
N ILE A 146 0.29 -10.80 -8.39
CA ILE A 146 -0.19 -10.03 -7.22
C ILE A 146 -1.52 -9.37 -7.59
N ALA A 147 -2.49 -9.44 -6.66
CA ALA A 147 -3.80 -8.86 -6.86
C ALA A 147 -3.75 -7.34 -7.15
N ASP A 148 -4.59 -6.89 -8.09
CA ASP A 148 -4.61 -5.49 -8.55
C ASP A 148 -4.96 -4.49 -7.45
N VAL A 149 -5.67 -4.94 -6.41
CA VAL A 149 -6.04 -4.13 -5.23
C VAL A 149 -4.82 -3.45 -4.61
N PHE A 150 -3.63 -4.07 -4.66
CA PHE A 150 -2.40 -3.56 -4.04
C PHE A 150 -1.67 -2.50 -4.87
N ARG A 151 -2.28 -2.06 -5.97
CA ARG A 151 -1.66 -1.17 -6.95
C ARG A 151 -2.11 0.28 -6.82
N TYR A 152 -2.94 0.61 -5.85
CA TYR A 152 -3.58 1.92 -5.75
C TYR A 152 -3.40 2.51 -4.35
N GLY A 153 -3.57 3.82 -4.22
CA GLY A 153 -3.54 4.50 -2.92
C GLY A 153 -4.79 4.17 -2.10
N ALA A 154 -5.96 4.33 -2.71
CA ALA A 154 -7.24 3.99 -2.08
C ALA A 154 -8.24 3.41 -3.10
N VAL A 155 -8.83 2.26 -2.80
CA VAL A 155 -9.77 1.59 -3.69
C VAL A 155 -10.99 1.10 -2.94
N THR A 156 -12.15 1.23 -3.57
CA THR A 156 -13.35 0.55 -3.10
C THR A 156 -14.25 0.18 -4.29
N PRO A 157 -14.85 -1.03 -4.30
CA PRO A 157 -15.93 -1.36 -5.23
C PRO A 157 -17.28 -0.76 -4.81
N GLY A 158 -17.39 -0.21 -3.59
CA GLY A 158 -18.60 0.41 -3.05
C GLY A 158 -18.42 1.91 -2.82
N ASP A 159 -18.91 2.39 -1.69
CA ASP A 159 -18.90 3.81 -1.34
C ASP A 159 -17.56 4.22 -0.72
N MET A 160 -17.07 5.39 -1.14
CA MET A 160 -15.96 6.08 -0.49
C MET A 160 -16.46 7.33 0.22
N LYS A 161 -16.17 7.46 1.52
CA LYS A 161 -16.45 8.64 2.32
C LYS A 161 -15.15 9.31 2.72
N LEU A 162 -14.96 10.54 2.25
CA LEU A 162 -13.84 11.39 2.61
C LEU A 162 -14.37 12.52 3.50
N ASN A 163 -14.30 12.29 4.81
CA ASN A 163 -14.80 13.21 5.82
C ASN A 163 -13.64 14.10 6.31
N GLY A 164 -13.71 15.36 5.95
CA GLY A 164 -12.70 16.35 6.28
C GLY A 164 -11.51 16.28 5.34
N ALA A 165 -10.31 16.37 5.91
CA ALA A 165 -9.10 16.66 5.17
C ALA A 165 -8.10 15.48 5.06
N PRO A 166 -8.49 14.23 4.69
CA PRO A 166 -7.51 13.19 4.42
C PRO A 166 -6.69 13.57 3.19
N PHE A 167 -5.40 13.23 3.22
CA PHE A 167 -4.47 13.48 2.11
C PHE A 167 -4.06 12.15 1.46
N ILE A 168 -4.40 11.97 0.19
CA ILE A 168 -4.05 10.77 -0.57
C ILE A 168 -3.06 11.15 -1.66
N LYS A 169 -1.91 10.47 -1.70
CA LYS A 169 -0.92 10.58 -2.77
C LYS A 169 -0.84 9.24 -3.49
N GLY A 170 -1.46 9.17 -4.65
CA GLY A 170 -1.67 7.94 -5.43
C GLY A 170 -3.09 7.87 -5.97
N ASP A 171 -3.31 6.92 -6.86
CA ASP A 171 -4.56 6.81 -7.60
C ASP A 171 -5.69 6.29 -6.70
N VAL A 172 -6.88 6.84 -6.95
CA VAL A 172 -8.10 6.57 -6.19
C VAL A 172 -9.20 6.07 -7.12
N PHE A 173 -9.81 4.93 -6.77
CA PHE A 173 -10.93 4.36 -7.52
C PHE A 173 -12.13 4.08 -6.62
N VAL A 174 -13.30 4.54 -7.06
CA VAL A 174 -14.58 4.39 -6.37
C VAL A 174 -15.60 3.71 -7.28
N GLY A 175 -15.99 2.49 -6.92
CA GLY A 175 -16.90 1.65 -7.71
C GLY A 175 -18.39 2.01 -7.56
N ASN A 176 -18.77 2.73 -6.51
CA ASN A 176 -20.10 3.31 -6.32
C ASN A 176 -19.98 4.81 -6.03
N ASP A 177 -20.52 5.31 -4.90
CA ASP A 177 -20.65 6.75 -4.67
C ASP A 177 -19.44 7.33 -3.90
N LEU A 178 -18.97 8.51 -4.33
CA LEU A 178 -17.97 9.30 -3.60
C LEU A 178 -18.66 10.37 -2.77
N ARG A 179 -18.49 10.34 -1.45
CA ARG A 179 -19.09 11.32 -0.52
C ARG A 179 -18.00 12.19 0.08
N LEU A 180 -18.15 13.50 -0.11
CA LEU A 180 -17.21 14.50 0.36
C LEU A 180 -17.85 15.33 1.47
N HIS A 181 -17.09 15.60 2.53
CA HIS A 181 -17.49 16.51 3.59
C HIS A 181 -16.30 17.34 4.05
N ASP A 182 -16.54 18.58 4.44
CA ASP A 182 -15.61 19.49 5.11
C ASP A 182 -15.55 19.30 6.64
N GLU A 183 -16.22 18.28 7.18
CA GLU A 183 -16.17 17.93 8.60
C GLU A 183 -15.62 16.52 8.77
N ALA A 184 -14.78 16.34 9.79
CA ALA A 184 -14.20 15.04 10.11
C ALA A 184 -15.02 14.33 11.19
N ASN A 185 -15.45 13.10 10.89
CA ASN A 185 -16.12 12.29 11.90
C ASN A 185 -15.13 11.70 12.90
N PHE A 186 -15.49 11.66 14.18
CA PHE A 186 -14.77 10.90 15.20
C PHE A 186 -15.73 10.32 16.23
N ILE A 187 -15.26 9.29 16.93
CA ILE A 187 -16.04 8.63 17.98
C ILE A 187 -15.46 9.05 19.33
N ALA A 188 -16.30 9.65 20.18
CA ALA A 188 -15.99 9.96 21.57
C ALA A 188 -17.14 9.49 22.46
N ASN A 189 -16.83 8.77 23.54
CA ASN A 189 -17.84 8.18 24.44
C ASN A 189 -18.96 7.38 23.74
N ALA A 190 -18.63 6.62 22.69
CA ALA A 190 -19.58 5.88 21.84
C ALA A 190 -20.58 6.73 21.04
N TYR A 191 -20.38 8.05 20.96
CA TYR A 191 -21.11 8.94 20.08
C TYR A 191 -20.24 9.34 18.89
N SER A 192 -20.88 9.41 17.73
CA SER A 192 -20.29 9.99 16.53
C SER A 192 -20.43 11.51 16.60
N LEU A 193 -19.29 12.20 16.54
CA LEU A 193 -19.15 13.66 16.61
C LEU A 193 -18.40 14.14 15.36
N TRP A 194 -18.49 15.43 15.07
CA TRP A 194 -17.91 16.05 13.89
C TRP A 194 -17.02 17.22 14.29
N ALA A 195 -15.86 17.32 13.65
CA ALA A 195 -14.93 18.43 13.81
C ALA A 195 -14.83 19.20 12.49
N GLU A 196 -15.07 20.52 12.54
CA GLU A 196 -14.93 21.40 11.38
C GLU A 196 -13.49 21.36 10.85
N THR A 197 -13.34 21.17 9.54
CA THR A 197 -12.05 21.16 8.85
C THR A 197 -12.22 21.59 7.38
N SER A 198 -11.33 21.15 6.49
CA SER A 198 -11.43 21.41 5.05
C SER A 198 -11.77 20.14 4.28
N TYR A 199 -12.04 20.28 2.98
CA TYR A 199 -12.24 19.17 2.05
C TYR A 199 -10.94 18.34 1.82
N PRO A 200 -11.06 17.11 1.28
CA PRO A 200 -9.92 16.23 1.07
C PRO A 200 -8.95 16.76 0.01
N SER A 201 -7.78 16.12 -0.05
CA SER A 201 -6.75 16.39 -1.03
C SER A 201 -6.27 15.10 -1.68
N ILE A 202 -6.32 15.04 -3.01
CA ILE A 202 -5.85 13.88 -3.78
C ILE A 202 -4.80 14.34 -4.77
N GLN A 203 -3.58 13.84 -4.59
CA GLN A 203 -2.48 13.95 -5.52
C GLN A 203 -2.36 12.65 -6.32
N GLY A 204 -3.16 12.53 -7.38
CA GLY A 204 -3.22 11.33 -8.23
C GLY A 204 -4.43 11.36 -9.15
N ASP A 205 -4.70 10.24 -9.79
CA ASP A 205 -5.90 10.06 -10.60
C ASP A 205 -7.11 9.72 -9.73
N LEU A 206 -8.29 10.21 -10.10
CA LEU A 206 -9.56 9.86 -9.49
C LEU A 206 -10.54 9.35 -10.55
N ALA A 207 -10.99 8.11 -10.36
CA ALA A 207 -12.06 7.50 -11.13
C ALA A 207 -13.24 7.15 -10.21
N VAL A 208 -14.44 7.55 -10.58
CA VAL A 208 -15.68 7.25 -9.86
C VAL A 208 -16.72 6.75 -10.85
N LYS A 209 -17.32 5.60 -10.54
CA LYS A 209 -18.33 4.97 -11.41
C LYS A 209 -19.76 5.39 -11.05
N GLY A 210 -20.03 5.63 -9.76
CA GLY A 210 -21.34 6.03 -9.25
C GLY A 210 -21.53 7.54 -9.26
N GLN A 211 -22.21 8.05 -8.25
CA GLN A 211 -22.50 9.47 -8.07
C GLN A 211 -21.49 10.12 -7.12
N TYR A 212 -21.49 11.46 -7.06
CA TYR A 212 -20.84 12.15 -5.94
C TYR A 212 -21.86 12.85 -5.05
N GLU A 213 -21.67 12.71 -3.75
CA GLU A 213 -22.44 13.40 -2.71
C GLU A 213 -21.57 14.53 -2.13
N ILE A 214 -22.10 15.74 -2.24
CA ILE A 214 -21.67 16.89 -1.44
C ILE A 214 -22.77 17.15 -0.40
N PRO A 215 -22.45 17.73 0.77
CA PRO A 215 -23.38 17.75 1.91
C PRO A 215 -24.79 18.22 1.51
N GLY A 216 -25.73 17.26 1.46
CA GLY A 216 -27.15 17.50 1.19
C GLY A 216 -27.70 17.06 -0.19
N TRP A 217 -26.89 16.73 -1.19
CA TRP A 217 -27.37 16.36 -2.54
C TRP A 217 -26.47 15.34 -3.27
N LEU A 218 -27.08 14.41 -4.00
CA LEU A 218 -26.42 13.44 -4.88
C LEU A 218 -26.46 13.92 -6.34
N TRP A 219 -25.31 13.88 -7.02
CA TRP A 219 -25.12 14.34 -8.39
C TRP A 219 -24.53 13.23 -9.26
N ASP A 220 -24.91 13.21 -10.53
CA ASP A 220 -24.27 12.34 -11.52
C ASP A 220 -22.79 12.73 -11.67
N TRP A 221 -21.92 11.76 -11.93
CA TRP A 221 -20.48 11.99 -12.04
C TRP A 221 -20.11 12.75 -13.33
N GLU A 222 -20.28 14.07 -13.27
CA GLU A 222 -19.88 15.06 -14.26
C GLU A 222 -19.32 16.30 -13.55
N ILE A 223 -18.32 16.09 -12.68
CA ILE A 223 -17.77 17.17 -11.84
C ILE A 223 -17.03 18.20 -12.70
N SER A 224 -17.45 19.46 -12.61
CA SER A 224 -16.79 20.57 -13.31
C SER A 224 -15.47 20.97 -12.62
N GLU A 225 -14.58 21.65 -13.36
CA GLU A 225 -13.35 22.20 -12.78
C GLU A 225 -13.61 23.16 -11.61
N GLU A 226 -14.70 23.93 -11.66
CA GLU A 226 -15.10 24.84 -10.57
C GLU A 226 -15.52 24.07 -9.32
N GLU A 227 -16.23 22.95 -9.49
CA GLU A 227 -16.59 22.06 -8.38
C GLU A 227 -15.39 21.31 -7.83
N LEU A 228 -14.44 20.90 -8.67
CA LEU A 228 -13.18 20.32 -8.20
C LEU A 228 -12.40 21.31 -7.33
N ASP A 229 -12.33 22.58 -7.73
CA ASP A 229 -11.70 23.64 -6.94
C ASP A 229 -12.46 23.95 -5.63
N ALA A 230 -13.76 23.67 -5.58
CA ALA A 230 -14.60 23.89 -4.39
C ALA A 230 -14.57 22.72 -3.38
N TYR A 231 -14.44 21.48 -3.87
CA TYR A 231 -14.60 20.25 -3.08
C TYR A 231 -13.31 19.45 -2.91
N PHE A 232 -12.19 19.94 -3.44
CA PHE A 232 -10.85 19.43 -3.16
C PHE A 232 -9.88 20.58 -2.93
N GLU A 233 -9.12 20.52 -1.84
CA GLU A 233 -8.08 21.51 -1.58
C GLU A 233 -6.83 21.28 -2.46
N MET A 234 -6.59 20.01 -2.83
CA MET A 234 -5.70 19.62 -3.91
C MET A 234 -6.48 18.72 -4.86
N LYS A 235 -6.78 19.24 -6.05
CA LYS A 235 -7.63 18.53 -7.01
C LYS A 235 -6.91 17.35 -7.68
N PRO A 236 -7.59 16.20 -7.79
CA PRO A 236 -7.11 15.07 -8.58
C PRO A 236 -7.21 15.35 -10.08
N ARG A 237 -6.55 14.51 -10.88
CA ARG A 237 -6.85 14.39 -12.32
C ARG A 237 -7.99 13.39 -12.49
N ILE A 238 -9.08 13.81 -13.13
CA ILE A 238 -10.21 12.91 -13.39
C ILE A 238 -9.88 12.00 -14.59
N VAL A 239 -10.13 10.70 -14.42
CA VAL A 239 -9.95 9.69 -15.47
C VAL A 239 -11.19 8.82 -15.60
N ASP A 240 -11.50 8.41 -16.83
CA ASP A 240 -12.67 7.56 -17.13
C ASP A 240 -12.36 6.05 -16.97
N GLU A 241 -11.08 5.70 -16.83
CA GLU A 241 -10.64 4.33 -16.66
C GLU A 241 -11.04 3.79 -15.29
N ASN A 242 -11.92 2.80 -15.29
CA ASN A 242 -12.41 2.14 -14.09
C ASN A 242 -11.85 0.72 -14.03
N PRO A 243 -10.82 0.45 -13.20
CA PRO A 243 -10.22 -0.87 -13.13
C PRO A 243 -11.21 -1.91 -12.58
N ASP A 244 -11.24 -3.09 -13.19
CA ASP A 244 -12.01 -4.23 -12.67
C ASP A 244 -11.26 -4.89 -11.51
N VAL A 245 -11.48 -4.35 -10.31
CA VAL A 245 -10.82 -4.81 -9.09
C VAL A 245 -11.69 -5.84 -8.36
N ALA A 246 -11.52 -7.10 -8.73
CA ALA A 246 -12.21 -8.22 -8.10
C ALA A 246 -11.83 -8.36 -6.60
N PRO A 247 -12.81 -8.56 -5.69
CA PRO A 247 -12.54 -8.85 -4.29
C PRO A 247 -11.75 -10.15 -4.11
N LEU A 248 -10.83 -10.16 -3.15
CA LEU A 248 -10.07 -11.32 -2.73
C LEU A 248 -10.98 -12.37 -2.06
N LYS A 249 -10.71 -13.65 -2.33
CA LYS A 249 -11.36 -14.78 -1.66
C LYS A 249 -10.72 -15.04 -0.29
N VAL A 250 -10.81 -14.08 0.64
CA VAL A 250 -10.10 -14.10 1.95
C VAL A 250 -10.35 -15.39 2.74
N LEU A 251 -11.59 -15.85 2.79
CA LEU A 251 -11.96 -17.09 3.46
C LEU A 251 -11.25 -18.33 2.90
N GLU A 252 -10.95 -18.38 1.60
CA GLU A 252 -10.23 -19.51 1.01
C GLU A 252 -8.79 -19.55 1.50
N TYR A 253 -8.09 -18.40 1.53
CA TYR A 253 -6.72 -18.34 2.07
C TYR A 253 -6.66 -18.81 3.52
N ILE A 254 -7.62 -18.40 4.36
CA ILE A 254 -7.68 -18.81 5.77
C ILE A 254 -7.99 -20.32 5.89
N ASN A 255 -8.99 -20.80 5.18
CA ASN A 255 -9.43 -22.20 5.27
C ASN A 255 -8.38 -23.19 4.76
N GLN A 256 -7.58 -22.80 3.75
CA GLN A 256 -6.49 -23.64 3.24
C GLN A 256 -5.39 -23.89 4.29
N LYS A 257 -5.18 -22.95 5.22
CA LYS A 257 -4.16 -23.03 6.28
C LYS A 257 -4.65 -23.64 7.58
N LYS A 258 -5.96 -23.90 7.69
CA LYS A 258 -6.62 -24.41 8.90
C LYS A 258 -6.22 -25.83 9.28
N ASN A 259 -6.00 -26.69 8.29
CA ASN A 259 -5.82 -28.11 8.55
C ASN A 259 -4.41 -28.36 9.09
N ASP A 260 -4.29 -28.48 10.41
CA ASP A 260 -3.03 -28.85 11.05
C ASP A 260 -2.65 -30.30 10.68
N PRO A 261 -1.35 -30.64 10.66
CA PRO A 261 -0.88 -31.99 10.35
C PRO A 261 -1.46 -33.12 11.23
N MET A 262 -1.88 -32.80 12.45
CA MET A 262 -2.38 -33.73 13.46
C MET A 262 -3.89 -33.98 13.38
N SER A 263 -4.67 -33.10 12.74
CA SER A 263 -6.11 -33.31 12.45
C SER A 263 -6.38 -34.63 11.71
N LYS A 264 -5.46 -35.07 10.85
CA LYS A 264 -5.53 -36.36 10.12
C LYS A 264 -5.32 -37.58 11.02
N ILE A 265 -4.60 -37.41 12.14
CA ILE A 265 -4.23 -38.47 13.08
C ILE A 265 -5.39 -38.73 14.06
N ASN A 266 -6.09 -37.67 14.48
CA ASN A 266 -7.20 -37.75 15.44
C ASN A 266 -8.50 -38.39 14.89
N ALA A 267 -8.61 -38.63 13.58
CA ALA A 267 -9.74 -39.35 12.98
C ALA A 267 -9.81 -40.86 13.35
N ARG A 268 -8.83 -41.38 14.11
CA ARG A 268 -8.73 -42.80 14.49
C ARG A 268 -8.89 -43.13 15.99
N GLY A 269 -9.14 -42.15 16.88
CA GLY A 269 -9.37 -42.47 18.29
C GLY A 269 -9.39 -41.26 19.22
N TYR A 270 -10.26 -41.30 20.22
CA TYR A 270 -10.51 -40.24 21.21
C TYR A 270 -9.22 -39.59 21.77
N PRO A 271 -9.16 -38.23 21.87
CA PRO A 271 -7.97 -37.47 22.31
C PRO A 271 -7.58 -37.63 23.80
N GLY A 272 -8.24 -38.52 24.53
CA GLY A 272 -8.05 -38.68 25.97
C GLY A 272 -6.71 -39.31 26.37
N ASN A 273 -6.19 -40.27 25.59
CA ASN A 273 -5.15 -41.22 26.02
C ASN A 273 -3.98 -41.40 25.03
N ILE A 274 -3.77 -40.49 24.08
CA ILE A 274 -2.65 -40.61 23.14
C ILE A 274 -1.35 -40.26 23.88
N GLU A 275 -0.56 -41.28 24.22
CA GLU A 275 0.71 -41.12 24.94
C GLU A 275 1.89 -40.84 24.00
N GLU A 276 1.80 -41.32 22.76
CA GLU A 276 2.79 -41.19 21.71
C GLU A 276 2.08 -41.01 20.37
N ILE A 277 2.58 -40.09 19.56
CA ILE A 277 2.17 -39.90 18.17
C ILE A 277 3.41 -40.12 17.31
N GLU A 278 3.33 -41.06 16.37
CA GLU A 278 4.46 -41.37 15.49
C GLU A 278 4.91 -40.11 14.74
N GLY A 279 6.20 -39.77 14.87
CA GLY A 279 6.80 -38.59 14.25
C GLY A 279 6.68 -37.29 15.04
N TYR A 280 6.00 -37.27 16.20
CA TYR A 280 5.83 -36.07 17.03
C TYR A 280 6.40 -36.23 18.44
N GLN A 281 7.03 -35.16 18.93
CA GLN A 281 7.30 -34.97 20.34
C GLN A 281 6.04 -34.47 21.06
N VAL A 282 5.44 -35.30 21.92
CA VAL A 282 4.18 -34.99 22.63
C VAL A 282 4.45 -34.47 24.04
N ILE A 283 4.05 -33.22 24.32
CA ILE A 283 4.03 -32.62 25.65
C ILE A 283 2.63 -32.82 26.25
N LYS A 284 2.54 -33.74 27.21
CA LYS A 284 1.26 -34.25 27.77
C LYS A 284 0.43 -33.21 28.55
N LYS A 285 0.98 -32.02 28.83
CA LYS A 285 0.34 -30.89 29.53
C LYS A 285 0.70 -29.58 28.81
N GLY A 286 0.20 -28.45 29.28
CA GLY A 286 0.73 -27.15 28.88
C GLY A 286 2.23 -27.02 29.16
N TYR A 287 2.89 -26.19 28.37
CA TYR A 287 4.31 -25.87 28.47
C TYR A 287 4.47 -24.42 28.93
N GLU A 288 5.13 -24.21 30.07
CA GLU A 288 5.44 -22.87 30.57
C GLU A 288 6.94 -22.72 30.79
N ARG A 289 7.50 -21.63 30.29
CA ARG A 289 8.87 -21.22 30.52
C ARG A 289 8.92 -19.77 30.98
N GLN A 290 9.54 -19.54 32.14
CA GLN A 290 9.82 -18.20 32.67
C GLN A 290 11.33 -18.01 32.86
N GLY A 291 11.87 -16.93 32.29
CA GLY A 291 13.29 -16.61 32.34
C GLY A 291 14.20 -17.71 31.77
N LYS A 292 15.48 -17.70 32.15
CA LYS A 292 16.47 -18.75 31.81
C LYS A 292 16.34 -20.00 32.70
N SER A 293 15.12 -20.41 33.05
CA SER A 293 14.91 -21.58 33.93
C SER A 293 15.63 -22.81 33.36
N PRO A 294 16.57 -23.42 34.10
CA PRO A 294 17.38 -24.55 33.60
C PRO A 294 16.62 -25.88 33.59
N LYS A 295 15.36 -25.90 34.06
CA LYS A 295 14.56 -27.14 34.19
C LYS A 295 13.66 -27.42 32.99
N ALA A 296 13.34 -26.42 32.17
CA ALA A 296 12.48 -26.56 31.01
C ALA A 296 13.33 -26.48 29.71
N PRO A 297 13.13 -27.38 28.74
CA PRO A 297 13.93 -27.42 27.51
C PRO A 297 13.78 -26.13 26.69
N ASP A 298 14.89 -25.58 26.23
CA ASP A 298 14.89 -24.41 25.35
C ASP A 298 14.69 -24.75 23.87
N ARG A 299 14.71 -26.04 23.55
CA ARG A 299 14.56 -26.56 22.20
C ARG A 299 13.78 -27.87 22.19
N PHE A 300 12.89 -28.01 21.22
CA PHE A 300 12.26 -29.26 20.84
C PHE A 300 12.77 -29.72 19.47
N TYR A 301 13.07 -31.02 19.36
CA TYR A 301 13.67 -31.61 18.17
C TYR A 301 12.59 -32.31 17.34
N GLY A 302 12.32 -31.80 16.14
CA GLY A 302 11.28 -32.28 15.24
C GLY A 302 9.91 -31.65 15.50
N ASP A 303 8.88 -32.26 14.92
CA ASP A 303 7.50 -31.80 15.08
C ASP A 303 7.05 -31.97 16.55
N THR A 304 6.43 -30.94 17.11
CA THR A 304 6.06 -30.86 18.52
C THR A 304 4.58 -30.60 18.70
N TYR A 305 3.92 -31.39 19.56
CA TYR A 305 2.53 -31.20 19.95
C TYR A 305 2.41 -30.94 21.45
N ILE A 306 1.72 -29.87 21.83
CA ILE A 306 1.46 -29.48 23.22
C ILE A 306 -0.05 -29.60 23.48
N ARG A 307 -0.45 -30.49 24.39
CA ARG A 307 -1.87 -30.80 24.72
C ARG A 307 -2.54 -29.73 25.61
N GLY A 308 -2.04 -28.50 25.62
CA GLY A 308 -2.53 -27.42 26.47
C GLY A 308 -1.88 -26.10 26.06
N ASP A 309 -1.82 -25.16 26.99
CA ASP A 309 -1.28 -23.83 26.69
C ASP A 309 0.25 -23.84 26.52
N LEU A 310 0.75 -22.97 25.65
CA LEU A 310 2.16 -22.62 25.53
C LEU A 310 2.35 -21.21 26.10
N LYS A 311 3.12 -21.08 27.18
CA LYS A 311 3.44 -19.79 27.80
C LYS A 311 4.94 -19.54 27.89
N LEU A 312 5.39 -18.45 27.29
CA LEU A 312 6.77 -17.97 27.32
C LEU A 312 6.80 -16.58 27.97
N THR A 313 7.52 -16.46 29.08
CA THR A 313 7.64 -15.20 29.84
C THR A 313 9.12 -14.86 30.04
N GLY A 314 9.61 -13.80 29.38
CA GLY A 314 11.03 -13.45 29.31
C GLY A 314 11.94 -14.61 28.91
N SER A 315 11.53 -15.43 27.94
CA SER A 315 12.25 -16.64 27.57
C SER A 315 12.17 -16.99 26.09
N THR A 316 13.13 -17.78 25.62
CA THR A 316 13.21 -18.23 24.23
C THR A 316 12.69 -19.66 24.09
N LEU A 317 12.14 -20.05 22.95
CA LEU A 317 11.90 -21.46 22.61
C LEU A 317 12.23 -21.69 21.13
N LYS A 318 12.97 -22.77 20.83
CA LYS A 318 13.17 -23.24 19.46
C LYS A 318 12.42 -24.56 19.20
N VAL A 319 11.81 -24.71 18.03
CA VAL A 319 11.23 -25.97 17.56
C VAL A 319 11.76 -26.27 16.16
N ASP A 320 12.40 -27.44 15.97
CA ASP A 320 13.03 -27.81 14.69
C ASP A 320 12.05 -28.36 13.64
N GLY A 321 10.76 -28.44 13.97
CA GLY A 321 9.68 -28.89 13.08
C GLY A 321 8.43 -28.03 13.22
N ASN A 322 7.27 -28.59 12.93
CA ASN A 322 5.98 -27.93 13.18
C ASN A 322 5.69 -27.84 14.68
N LEU A 323 4.98 -26.79 15.10
CA LEU A 323 4.52 -26.62 16.47
C LEU A 323 2.99 -26.59 16.49
N ILE A 324 2.36 -27.51 17.22
CA ILE A 324 0.91 -27.58 17.40
C ILE A 324 0.61 -27.36 18.89
N VAL A 325 -0.22 -26.38 19.19
CA VAL A 325 -0.66 -26.01 20.54
C VAL A 325 -2.17 -26.19 20.61
N ASP A 326 -2.62 -27.14 21.44
CA ASP A 326 -4.04 -27.46 21.61
C ASP A 326 -4.81 -26.40 22.41
N GLY A 327 -4.10 -25.65 23.26
CA GLY A 327 -4.64 -24.54 24.04
C GLY A 327 -4.28 -23.17 23.45
N ASN A 328 -4.06 -22.22 24.34
CA ASN A 328 -3.67 -20.85 24.04
C ASN A 328 -2.15 -20.73 23.88
N ILE A 329 -1.70 -19.75 23.11
CA ILE A 329 -0.30 -19.32 23.10
C ILE A 329 -0.16 -17.95 23.76
N THR A 330 0.79 -17.82 24.69
CA THR A 330 1.12 -16.56 25.35
C THR A 330 2.62 -16.35 25.29
N ILE A 331 3.05 -15.27 24.66
CA ILE A 331 4.45 -14.86 24.57
C ILE A 331 4.53 -13.43 25.08
N GLU A 332 5.18 -13.24 26.22
CA GLU A 332 5.23 -11.97 26.93
C GLU A 332 6.63 -11.74 27.49
N PRO A 333 7.10 -10.48 27.61
CA PRO A 333 8.37 -10.18 28.27
C PRO A 333 8.29 -10.42 29.79
N ASP A 334 9.44 -10.55 30.44
CA ASP A 334 9.57 -10.52 31.92
C ASP A 334 10.47 -9.34 32.32
N GLY A 335 9.87 -8.20 32.65
CA GLY A 335 10.61 -6.97 32.86
C GLY A 335 11.38 -6.54 31.60
N ASN A 336 12.70 -6.59 31.64
CA ASN A 336 13.57 -6.28 30.50
C ASN A 336 13.97 -7.52 29.68
N ASP A 337 13.60 -8.73 30.12
CA ASP A 337 13.91 -9.95 29.39
C ASP A 337 12.85 -10.15 28.29
N GLU A 338 13.28 -10.13 27.03
CA GLU A 338 12.42 -10.38 25.88
C GLU A 338 12.07 -11.87 25.74
N SER A 339 10.90 -12.15 25.15
CA SER A 339 10.52 -13.51 24.76
C SER A 339 10.68 -13.72 23.27
N SER A 340 11.09 -14.93 22.88
CA SER A 340 11.25 -15.30 21.47
C SER A 340 10.82 -16.73 21.17
N LEU A 341 10.20 -16.94 20.03
CA LEU A 341 9.83 -18.25 19.50
C LEU A 341 10.37 -18.42 18.09
N THR A 342 11.17 -19.45 17.86
CA THR A 342 11.67 -19.80 16.53
C THR A 342 11.19 -21.19 16.15
N VAL A 343 10.53 -21.32 15.01
CA VAL A 343 9.96 -22.58 14.55
C VAL A 343 10.38 -22.82 13.11
N ASP A 344 11.10 -23.91 12.85
CA ASP A 344 11.60 -24.24 11.50
C ASP A 344 10.44 -24.76 10.59
N GLY A 345 9.31 -25.16 11.19
CA GLY A 345 8.04 -25.52 10.52
C GLY A 345 6.95 -24.45 10.63
N SER A 346 5.68 -24.87 10.54
CA SER A 346 4.51 -24.00 10.74
C SER A 346 3.94 -24.14 12.16
N ILE A 347 3.27 -23.09 12.64
CA ILE A 347 2.66 -23.06 13.98
C ILE A 347 1.14 -23.17 13.83
N TYR A 348 0.51 -24.02 14.63
CA TYR A 348 -0.94 -24.17 14.73
C TYR A 348 -1.37 -24.00 16.17
N VAL A 349 -2.33 -23.11 16.42
CA VAL A 349 -2.89 -22.82 17.74
C VAL A 349 -4.40 -23.00 17.67
N HIS A 350 -4.94 -23.90 18.51
CA HIS A 350 -6.37 -24.24 18.47
C HIS A 350 -7.27 -23.27 19.24
N GLU A 351 -6.72 -22.50 20.19
CA GLU A 351 -7.46 -21.47 20.93
C GLU A 351 -6.94 -20.06 20.61
N ASN A 352 -6.71 -19.20 21.60
CA ASN A 352 -6.35 -17.79 21.44
C ASN A 352 -4.83 -17.56 21.46
N ALA A 353 -4.43 -16.33 21.15
CA ALA A 353 -3.05 -15.91 21.20
C ALA A 353 -2.86 -14.52 21.83
N THR A 354 -1.87 -14.42 22.71
CA THR A 354 -1.31 -13.15 23.19
C THR A 354 0.16 -13.11 22.79
N LEU A 355 0.51 -12.19 21.90
CA LEU A 355 1.81 -12.19 21.22
C LEU A 355 2.56 -10.87 21.42
N THR A 356 3.67 -10.96 22.15
CA THR A 356 4.67 -9.90 22.35
C THR A 356 6.08 -10.49 22.22
N GLY A 357 7.04 -9.71 21.74
CA GLY A 357 8.42 -10.14 21.56
C GLY A 357 8.72 -10.54 20.12
N THR A 358 9.39 -11.67 19.90
CA THR A 358 9.86 -12.06 18.55
C THR A 358 9.37 -13.45 18.15
N ILE A 359 8.79 -13.60 16.97
CA ILE A 359 8.42 -14.89 16.38
C ILE A 359 9.03 -15.00 14.98
N LEU A 360 9.86 -16.03 14.76
CA LEU A 360 10.58 -16.22 13.51
C LEU A 360 10.18 -17.54 12.86
N LEU A 361 9.68 -17.44 11.62
CA LEU A 361 9.38 -18.56 10.74
C LEU A 361 10.19 -18.43 9.43
N PRO A 362 10.63 -19.55 8.83
CA PRO A 362 11.20 -19.55 7.48
C PRO A 362 10.21 -19.10 6.39
N GLU A 363 10.73 -18.72 5.22
CA GLU A 363 9.92 -18.35 4.05
C GLU A 363 8.93 -19.47 3.69
N GLY A 364 7.69 -19.08 3.38
CA GLY A 364 6.59 -20.00 3.07
C GLY A 364 5.99 -20.76 4.27
N LYS A 365 6.53 -20.59 5.48
CA LYS A 365 5.90 -21.08 6.72
C LYS A 365 4.97 -20.03 7.31
N PHE A 366 4.03 -20.49 8.12
CA PHE A 366 2.96 -19.64 8.65
C PHE A 366 2.58 -20.02 10.08
N MET A 367 1.93 -19.08 10.75
CA MET A 367 1.19 -19.33 11.97
C MET A 367 -0.31 -19.33 11.66
N TYR A 368 -1.02 -20.35 12.11
CA TYR A 368 -2.48 -20.44 12.06
C TYR A 368 -3.04 -20.44 13.47
N ILE A 369 -3.97 -19.53 13.76
CA ILE A 369 -4.65 -19.42 15.07
C ILE A 369 -6.16 -19.58 14.84
N ASN A 370 -6.78 -20.55 15.47
CA ASN A 370 -8.22 -20.74 15.34
C ASN A 370 -9.02 -19.65 16.08
N GLY A 371 -8.59 -19.23 17.28
CA GLY A 371 -9.19 -18.11 18.02
C GLY A 371 -10.56 -18.39 18.63
N TYR A 372 -10.96 -19.67 18.71
CA TYR A 372 -12.18 -20.12 19.39
C TYR A 372 -11.80 -21.09 20.52
N PRO A 373 -11.65 -20.61 21.76
CA PRO A 373 -11.45 -21.46 22.94
C PRO A 373 -12.57 -22.49 23.09
N THR A 374 -12.19 -23.70 23.49
CA THR A 374 -13.11 -24.85 23.59
C THR A 374 -14.08 -24.73 24.77
N ASN A 375 -13.73 -23.97 25.81
CA ASN A 375 -14.46 -23.87 27.07
C ASN A 375 -14.84 -22.43 27.48
N GLU A 376 -14.65 -21.45 26.60
CA GLU A 376 -15.01 -20.05 26.88
C GLU A 376 -16.11 -19.55 25.94
N ASN A 377 -17.03 -18.75 26.48
CA ASN A 377 -18.04 -18.09 25.67
C ASN A 377 -17.42 -16.91 24.91
N CYS A 378 -17.14 -17.09 23.61
CA CYS A 378 -16.80 -16.00 22.68
C CYS A 378 -18.04 -15.26 22.15
N ASN A 379 -19.07 -15.08 22.98
CA ASN A 379 -20.25 -14.34 22.60
C ASN A 379 -19.99 -12.83 22.80
N GLY A 380 -19.52 -12.21 21.73
CA GLY A 380 -19.68 -10.81 21.32
C GLY A 380 -19.80 -9.72 22.40
N ASN A 381 -18.90 -8.74 22.30
CA ASN A 381 -18.98 -7.41 22.92
C ASN A 381 -19.14 -7.38 24.44
N ASN A 382 -18.05 -7.56 25.20
CA ASN A 382 -17.76 -6.71 26.37
C ASN A 382 -16.39 -6.97 27.01
N SER A 383 -15.59 -5.90 27.06
CA SER A 383 -14.88 -5.37 28.24
C SER A 383 -14.39 -6.38 29.30
N LYS A 384 -13.05 -6.55 29.33
CA LYS A 384 -12.24 -6.96 30.50
C LYS A 384 -12.37 -8.40 31.00
N ASN A 385 -11.99 -9.42 30.21
CA ASN A 385 -11.18 -10.59 30.66
C ASN A 385 -11.33 -11.85 29.78
N ASN A 386 -12.30 -11.93 28.87
CA ASN A 386 -12.43 -13.06 27.93
C ASN A 386 -12.20 -12.56 26.49
N LYS A 387 -10.97 -12.17 26.18
CA LYS A 387 -10.62 -11.70 24.84
C LYS A 387 -10.36 -12.92 23.95
N CYS A 388 -11.35 -13.30 23.15
CA CYS A 388 -11.14 -14.29 22.10
C CYS A 388 -10.37 -13.66 20.93
N GLY A 389 -9.63 -14.50 20.19
CA GLY A 389 -8.84 -14.09 19.03
C GLY A 389 -7.38 -13.84 19.35
N ILE A 390 -6.85 -12.77 18.76
CA ILE A 390 -5.42 -12.45 18.83
C ILE A 390 -5.21 -11.07 19.44
N ASP A 391 -4.37 -11.02 20.47
CA ASP A 391 -3.81 -9.82 21.06
C ASP A 391 -2.36 -9.64 20.60
N ILE A 392 -2.06 -8.50 19.97
CA ILE A 392 -0.71 -8.19 19.49
C ILE A 392 -0.25 -6.86 20.09
N SER A 393 0.90 -6.90 20.77
CA SER A 393 1.59 -5.72 21.28
C SER A 393 3.09 -5.94 21.18
N ASN A 394 3.84 -4.97 20.63
CA ASN A 394 5.29 -4.99 20.45
C ASN A 394 5.81 -6.34 19.92
N LEU A 395 5.33 -6.74 18.75
CA LEU A 395 5.68 -8.01 18.12
C LEU A 395 6.58 -7.78 16.90
N THR A 396 7.68 -8.51 16.83
CA THR A 396 8.41 -8.74 15.58
C THR A 396 8.03 -10.11 15.05
N PHE A 397 7.44 -10.16 13.86
CA PHE A 397 6.94 -11.39 13.25
C PHE A 397 7.48 -11.57 11.84
N GLN A 398 8.12 -12.70 11.57
CA GLN A 398 8.52 -13.10 10.22
C GLN A 398 7.68 -14.28 9.74
N GLY A 399 7.07 -14.14 8.56
CA GLY A 399 6.20 -15.12 7.92
C GLY A 399 4.77 -14.59 7.75
N SER A 400 3.81 -15.47 7.47
CA SER A 400 2.39 -15.12 7.38
C SER A 400 1.59 -15.60 8.59
N LEU A 401 0.58 -14.83 8.98
CA LEU A 401 -0.32 -15.14 10.10
C LEU A 401 -1.76 -15.28 9.60
N TYR A 402 -2.48 -16.31 10.04
CA TYR A 402 -3.87 -16.57 9.65
C TYR A 402 -4.74 -16.81 10.87
N THR A 403 -5.96 -16.22 10.90
CA THR A 403 -6.91 -16.47 11.98
C THR A 403 -8.38 -16.53 11.55
N ASN A 404 -9.16 -17.40 12.22
CA ASN A 404 -10.62 -17.42 12.05
C ASN A 404 -11.36 -16.41 12.95
N HIS A 405 -10.65 -15.62 13.75
CA HIS A 405 -11.23 -14.69 14.71
C HIS A 405 -10.76 -13.24 14.47
N GLU A 406 -11.15 -12.31 15.34
CA GLU A 406 -10.71 -10.92 15.28
C GLU A 406 -9.24 -10.77 15.70
N ILE A 407 -8.60 -9.72 15.19
CA ILE A 407 -7.31 -9.24 15.68
C ILE A 407 -7.47 -7.91 16.41
N ASP A 408 -6.65 -7.72 17.43
CA ASP A 408 -6.59 -6.46 18.14
C ASP A 408 -5.10 -6.16 18.39
N ILE A 409 -4.59 -5.26 17.54
CA ILE A 409 -3.22 -4.75 17.54
C ILE A 409 -3.25 -3.45 18.33
N ARG A 410 -2.48 -3.36 19.42
CA ARG A 410 -2.51 -2.19 20.32
C ARG A 410 -1.22 -1.40 20.38
N GLU A 411 -0.15 -1.96 19.85
CA GLU A 411 1.19 -1.36 19.82
C GLU A 411 1.91 -1.82 18.54
N ASP A 412 3.24 -1.70 18.51
CA ASP A 412 4.03 -1.92 17.29
C ASP A 412 3.96 -3.39 16.82
N LEU A 413 3.81 -3.58 15.50
CA LEU A 413 3.87 -4.88 14.82
C LEU A 413 4.86 -4.74 13.66
N ASN A 414 6.09 -5.18 13.90
CA ASN A 414 7.15 -5.19 12.91
C ASN A 414 7.09 -6.50 12.12
N MET A 415 6.54 -6.45 10.92
CA MET A 415 6.31 -7.62 10.06
C MET A 415 6.65 -7.32 8.60
N ASN A 416 7.38 -8.26 7.98
CA ASN A 416 7.48 -8.37 6.52
C ASN A 416 6.64 -9.56 6.08
N GLY A 417 5.34 -9.36 5.94
CA GLY A 417 4.43 -10.47 5.76
C GLY A 417 2.97 -10.07 5.70
N THR A 418 2.13 -11.08 5.54
CA THR A 418 0.68 -10.92 5.45
C THR A 418 -0.04 -11.52 6.65
N LEU A 419 -0.95 -10.76 7.23
CA LEU A 419 -1.84 -11.15 8.32
C LEU A 419 -3.26 -11.26 7.77
N TYR A 420 -3.85 -12.46 7.84
CA TYR A 420 -5.22 -12.76 7.43
C TYR A 420 -6.14 -12.91 8.64
N THR A 421 -7.28 -12.22 8.62
CA THR A 421 -8.30 -12.29 9.67
C THR A 421 -9.71 -12.50 9.09
N ARG A 422 -10.50 -13.37 9.74
CA ARG A 422 -11.87 -13.66 9.30
C ARG A 422 -12.89 -12.65 9.83
N LEU A 423 -12.79 -12.27 11.09
CA LEU A 423 -13.85 -11.46 11.73
C LEU A 423 -13.56 -9.96 11.71
N GLY A 424 -12.38 -9.55 11.25
CA GLY A 424 -11.98 -8.15 11.29
C GLY A 424 -10.96 -7.86 12.37
N GLY A 425 -10.93 -6.60 12.80
CA GLY A 425 -10.06 -6.21 13.89
C GLY A 425 -9.97 -4.73 14.17
N ARG A 426 -9.30 -4.43 15.27
CA ARG A 426 -8.96 -3.08 15.73
C ARG A 426 -7.46 -2.91 15.69
N ILE A 427 -7.02 -1.75 15.20
CA ILE A 427 -5.60 -1.44 15.04
C ILE A 427 -5.35 -0.07 15.65
N GLU A 428 -4.60 -0.08 16.75
CA GLU A 428 -4.24 1.08 17.55
C GLU A 428 -2.73 1.11 17.80
N ASN A 429 -2.15 2.31 17.85
CA ASN A 429 -0.71 2.58 17.99
C ASN A 429 0.28 1.76 17.14
N LEU A 430 -0.17 1.14 16.04
CA LEU A 430 0.64 0.37 15.12
C LEU A 430 1.83 1.19 14.58
N SER A 431 3.00 0.55 14.54
CA SER A 431 4.16 0.93 13.75
C SER A 431 4.66 -0.30 13.00
N ASN A 432 5.26 -0.08 11.83
CA ASN A 432 5.97 -1.10 11.05
C ASN A 432 7.17 -0.49 10.29
N GLU A 433 7.93 0.38 10.94
CA GLU A 433 9.06 1.07 10.28
C GLU A 433 10.25 0.13 10.04
N SER A 434 10.52 -0.79 10.97
CA SER A 434 11.66 -1.73 10.91
C SER A 434 11.30 -3.10 10.34
N GLY A 435 10.01 -3.41 10.23
CA GLY A 435 9.53 -4.73 9.85
C GLY A 435 9.45 -4.98 8.35
N GLY A 436 9.52 -3.96 7.49
CA GLY A 436 9.35 -4.12 6.04
C GLY A 436 7.94 -3.73 5.62
N THR A 437 7.20 -4.64 4.97
CA THR A 437 5.82 -4.40 4.55
C THR A 437 4.84 -5.30 5.28
N LEU A 438 3.84 -4.70 5.93
CA LEU A 438 2.71 -5.40 6.54
C LEU A 438 1.51 -5.35 5.61
N VAL A 439 0.93 -6.50 5.27
CA VAL A 439 -0.36 -6.55 4.57
C VAL A 439 -1.39 -7.15 5.51
N VAL A 440 -2.42 -6.39 5.89
CA VAL A 440 -3.54 -6.88 6.70
C VAL A 440 -4.71 -7.16 5.76
N VAL A 441 -5.14 -8.41 5.70
CA VAL A 441 -6.20 -8.90 4.82
C VAL A 441 -7.35 -9.42 5.68
N SER A 442 -8.52 -8.80 5.55
CA SER A 442 -9.68 -9.11 6.39
C SER A 442 -10.91 -9.50 5.57
N GLU A 443 -11.65 -10.49 6.06
CA GLU A 443 -13.04 -10.72 5.60
C GLU A 443 -14.02 -9.78 6.33
N GLY A 444 -13.78 -9.49 7.61
CA GLY A 444 -14.62 -8.62 8.46
C GLY A 444 -14.14 -7.17 8.53
N GLU A 445 -14.83 -6.35 9.32
CA GLU A 445 -14.56 -4.90 9.43
C GLU A 445 -13.18 -4.60 10.02
N LEU A 446 -12.51 -3.59 9.47
CA LEU A 446 -11.24 -3.08 10.01
C LEU A 446 -11.43 -1.65 10.51
N ARG A 447 -11.01 -1.40 11.74
CA ARG A 447 -10.98 -0.05 12.33
C ARG A 447 -9.58 0.33 12.75
N ILE A 448 -9.07 1.42 12.18
CA ILE A 448 -7.75 1.98 12.47
C ILE A 448 -7.94 3.33 13.15
N ALA A 449 -7.64 3.40 14.43
CA ALA A 449 -7.88 4.57 15.26
C ALA A 449 -6.84 4.67 16.38
N ASN A 450 -6.76 5.81 17.07
CA ASN A 450 -5.86 5.99 18.21
C ASN A 450 -4.40 5.63 17.92
N ASN A 451 -3.93 5.87 16.69
CA ASN A 451 -2.54 5.62 16.34
C ASN A 451 -1.76 6.93 16.41
N ASN A 452 -0.73 6.97 17.24
CA ASN A 452 0.06 8.20 17.44
C ASN A 452 -0.82 9.38 17.88
N LEU A 453 -1.67 9.08 18.86
CA LEU A 453 -2.74 9.94 19.36
C LEU A 453 -2.18 11.29 19.85
N TYR A 454 -2.74 12.40 19.33
CA TYR A 454 -2.40 13.80 19.66
C TYR A 454 -0.95 14.23 19.43
N ASN A 455 -0.12 13.39 18.83
CA ASN A 455 1.21 13.79 18.43
C ASN A 455 1.13 14.67 17.17
N ASN A 456 2.02 15.64 17.04
CA ASN A 456 2.12 16.53 15.89
C ASN A 456 3.03 15.99 14.79
N GLU A 457 3.99 15.14 15.14
CA GLU A 457 4.78 14.40 14.16
C GLU A 457 4.02 13.15 13.74
N PRO A 458 3.78 12.91 12.44
CA PRO A 458 3.06 11.72 11.98
C PRO A 458 3.87 10.45 12.25
N LYS A 459 3.19 9.37 12.67
CA LYS A 459 3.80 8.04 12.74
C LYS A 459 3.67 7.39 11.36
N THR A 460 4.80 6.97 10.80
CA THR A 460 4.84 6.33 9.49
C THR A 460 4.61 4.83 9.64
N ILE A 461 3.71 4.27 8.83
CA ILE A 461 3.34 2.86 8.86
C ILE A 461 3.46 2.30 7.45
N ASN A 462 4.42 1.39 7.26
CA ASN A 462 4.57 0.64 6.02
C ASN A 462 3.54 -0.50 5.99
N ALA A 463 2.33 -0.21 5.52
CA ALA A 463 1.26 -1.19 5.50
C ALA A 463 0.27 -1.02 4.36
N PHE A 464 -0.33 -2.13 3.95
CA PHE A 464 -1.52 -2.16 3.13
C PHE A 464 -2.68 -2.78 3.92
N PHE A 465 -3.83 -2.09 3.96
CA PHE A 465 -5.02 -2.57 4.67
C PHE A 465 -6.09 -2.97 3.67
N TYR A 466 -6.54 -4.22 3.73
CA TYR A 466 -7.54 -4.79 2.86
C TYR A 466 -8.70 -5.37 3.68
N THR A 467 -9.94 -5.06 3.31
CA THR A 467 -11.13 -5.76 3.84
C THR A 467 -12.22 -5.99 2.80
N ASN A 468 -12.86 -7.17 2.85
CA ASN A 468 -14.11 -7.46 2.12
C ASN A 468 -15.36 -6.80 2.76
N SER A 469 -15.19 -6.07 3.86
CA SER A 469 -16.23 -5.36 4.61
C SER A 469 -15.92 -3.85 4.68
N HIS A 470 -16.34 -3.17 5.76
CA HIS A 470 -16.07 -1.76 5.96
C HIS A 470 -14.66 -1.51 6.50
N LEU A 471 -13.99 -0.49 5.96
CA LEU A 471 -12.73 0.04 6.47
C LEU A 471 -12.95 1.45 7.01
N ASP A 472 -12.73 1.63 8.31
CA ASP A 472 -12.78 2.93 8.98
C ASP A 472 -11.38 3.37 9.43
N ILE A 473 -10.95 4.56 9.00
CA ILE A 473 -9.68 5.16 9.45
C ILE A 473 -9.94 6.55 10.05
N TYR A 474 -9.41 6.77 11.26
CA TYR A 474 -9.60 8.01 12.01
C TYR A 474 -8.26 8.73 12.24
N GLY A 475 -8.04 9.80 11.48
CA GLY A 475 -6.98 10.82 11.63
C GLY A 475 -7.42 12.09 12.35
N VAL A 476 -8.39 12.01 13.26
CA VAL A 476 -8.81 13.20 14.05
C VAL A 476 -7.95 13.31 15.32
N GLY A 477 -7.98 12.28 16.17
CA GLY A 477 -7.03 12.14 17.27
C GLY A 477 -5.68 11.59 16.81
N SER A 478 -5.70 10.58 15.93
CA SER A 478 -4.49 9.97 15.37
C SER A 478 -3.69 10.94 14.51
N ASN A 479 -2.41 10.66 14.29
CA ASN A 479 -1.59 11.34 13.29
C ASN A 479 -0.73 10.31 12.54
N LEU A 480 -1.17 9.95 11.34
CA LEU A 480 -0.71 8.78 10.60
C LEU A 480 -0.24 9.12 9.20
N LYS A 481 0.84 8.47 8.80
CA LYS A 481 1.28 8.37 7.41
C LYS A 481 1.38 6.91 7.00
N ILE A 482 0.41 6.42 6.22
CA ILE A 482 0.41 5.06 5.68
C ILE A 482 1.21 5.08 4.38
N LEU A 483 2.37 4.41 4.38
CA LEU A 483 3.12 4.11 3.16
C LEU A 483 2.64 2.78 2.62
N GLY A 484 1.72 2.83 1.67
CA GLY A 484 1.07 1.66 1.10
C GLY A 484 -0.28 2.00 0.51
N GLY A 485 -1.34 1.37 0.96
CA GLY A 485 -2.67 1.67 0.43
C GLY A 485 -3.80 1.01 1.19
N VAL A 486 -5.02 1.32 0.77
CA VAL A 486 -6.23 0.87 1.44
C VAL A 486 -7.23 0.31 0.44
N TYR A 487 -7.87 -0.77 0.84
CA TYR A 487 -9.01 -1.37 0.15
C TYR A 487 -10.10 -1.73 1.17
N GLY A 488 -11.34 -1.37 0.87
CA GLY A 488 -12.51 -1.82 1.62
C GLY A 488 -13.70 -1.96 0.68
N ARG A 489 -14.66 -2.86 0.99
CA ARG A 489 -15.94 -2.88 0.28
C ARG A 489 -16.65 -1.53 0.34
N ASN A 490 -16.53 -0.85 1.48
CA ASN A 490 -16.77 0.58 1.61
C ASN A 490 -15.62 1.17 2.44
N VAL A 491 -15.16 2.37 2.11
CA VAL A 491 -14.04 3.03 2.80
C VAL A 491 -14.50 4.35 3.41
N THR A 492 -14.20 4.56 4.69
CA THR A 492 -14.44 5.83 5.39
C THR A 492 -13.12 6.37 5.94
N LEU A 493 -12.69 7.52 5.44
CA LEU A 493 -11.50 8.23 5.91
C LEU A 493 -11.94 9.51 6.62
N ASN A 494 -11.45 9.73 7.84
CA ASN A 494 -11.79 10.91 8.64
C ASN A 494 -10.52 11.61 9.06
N ALA A 495 -10.37 12.91 8.79
CA ALA A 495 -9.14 13.59 9.16
C ALA A 495 -9.30 15.09 9.35
N VAL A 496 -8.48 15.65 10.23
CA VAL A 496 -8.26 17.10 10.35
C VAL A 496 -6.80 17.42 10.00
N LYS A 497 -6.46 18.70 9.85
CA LYS A 497 -5.08 19.15 9.62
C LYS A 497 -4.46 19.75 10.87
N GLY A 498 -3.14 19.67 10.95
CA GLY A 498 -2.34 20.31 12.00
C GLY A 498 -2.46 19.62 13.36
N SER A 499 -2.53 20.41 14.43
CA SER A 499 -2.53 19.91 15.80
C SER A 499 -3.91 19.50 16.28
N SER A 500 -3.99 18.38 16.99
CA SER A 500 -5.16 18.01 17.81
C SER A 500 -4.71 17.53 19.19
N SER A 501 -5.56 17.71 20.21
CA SER A 501 -5.22 17.39 21.60
C SER A 501 -6.45 17.12 22.45
N ASN A 502 -6.29 16.35 23.53
CA ASN A 502 -7.27 16.27 24.61
C ASN A 502 -7.13 17.39 25.65
N ASN A 503 -6.23 18.36 25.43
CA ASN A 503 -6.07 19.54 26.27
C ASN A 503 -6.19 20.80 25.42
N TYR A 504 -6.71 21.86 26.02
CA TYR A 504 -6.77 23.15 25.35
C TYR A 504 -5.37 23.64 24.97
N PHE A 505 -5.24 24.15 23.75
CA PHE A 505 -4.06 24.90 23.32
C PHE A 505 -4.48 26.21 22.62
N PRO A 506 -3.65 27.27 22.65
CA PRO A 506 -3.99 28.54 22.00
C PRO A 506 -4.28 28.36 20.50
N GLY A 507 -5.41 28.92 20.05
CA GLY A 507 -5.84 28.79 18.67
C GLY A 507 -6.48 27.43 18.35
N SER A 508 -7.18 26.82 19.30
CA SER A 508 -7.96 25.60 19.10
C SER A 508 -9.45 25.77 19.41
N THR A 509 -10.27 24.90 18.83
CA THR A 509 -11.71 24.77 19.08
C THR A 509 -12.01 23.39 19.63
N ASN A 510 -12.87 23.32 20.66
CA ASN A 510 -13.30 22.05 21.24
C ASN A 510 -14.53 21.51 20.52
N PHE A 511 -14.42 20.29 19.98
CA PHE A 511 -15.50 19.60 19.24
C PHE A 511 -16.15 18.45 20.04
N SER A 512 -15.78 18.28 21.31
CA SER A 512 -16.30 17.23 22.17
C SER A 512 -16.68 17.73 23.57
N THR A 513 -17.22 16.82 24.39
CA THR A 513 -17.66 17.11 25.75
C THR A 513 -16.49 17.32 26.71
N ASN A 514 -16.73 18.00 27.83
CA ASN A 514 -15.72 18.19 28.89
C ASN A 514 -15.16 16.88 29.49
N ARG A 515 -15.83 15.74 29.28
CA ARG A 515 -15.36 14.43 29.79
C ARG A 515 -14.32 13.77 28.88
N ASP A 516 -14.33 14.12 27.60
CA ASP A 516 -13.45 13.57 26.58
C ASP A 516 -13.19 14.65 25.52
N PRO A 517 -12.56 15.77 25.91
CA PRO A 517 -12.45 16.93 25.05
C PRO A 517 -11.55 16.63 23.85
N LEU A 518 -11.87 17.23 22.71
CA LEU A 518 -11.07 17.18 21.50
C LEU A 518 -10.88 18.61 21.00
N TYR A 519 -9.67 19.12 21.16
CA TYR A 519 -9.26 20.40 20.64
C TYR A 519 -8.58 20.21 19.29
N VAL A 520 -9.06 20.90 18.26
CA VAL A 520 -8.48 20.91 16.91
C VAL A 520 -8.03 22.33 16.59
N GLN A 521 -6.88 22.46 15.91
CA GLN A 521 -6.32 23.75 15.52
C GLN A 521 -7.30 24.56 14.65
N ASN A 522 -7.43 25.86 14.92
CA ASN A 522 -8.29 26.75 14.15
C ASN A 522 -7.73 27.04 12.75
N ASN A 523 -8.57 27.65 11.90
CA ASN A 523 -8.22 28.08 10.55
C ASN A 523 -7.77 26.92 9.65
N GLN A 524 -8.53 25.82 9.68
CA GLN A 524 -8.21 24.59 8.95
C GLN A 524 -7.97 24.86 7.46
N ASP A 525 -8.74 25.73 6.80
CA ASP A 525 -8.57 26.11 5.38
C ASP A 525 -7.24 26.82 5.07
N SER A 526 -6.56 27.36 6.08
CA SER A 526 -5.25 28.03 5.91
C SER A 526 -4.06 27.11 6.23
N ILE A 527 -4.31 25.88 6.70
CA ILE A 527 -3.27 24.91 7.02
C ILE A 527 -2.93 24.12 5.75
N ASN A 528 -1.64 23.98 5.46
CA ASN A 528 -1.17 23.20 4.31
C ASN A 528 -1.78 21.78 4.30
N PRO A 529 -2.36 21.31 3.16
CA PRO A 529 -2.90 19.96 3.00
C PRO A 529 -1.96 18.83 3.45
N GLN A 530 -0.66 19.00 3.28
CA GLN A 530 0.36 18.01 3.66
C GLN A 530 0.48 17.81 5.17
N LEU A 531 -0.10 18.71 5.98
CA LEU A 531 -0.23 18.57 7.43
C LEU A 531 -1.53 17.86 7.82
N SER A 532 -2.18 17.15 6.89
CA SER A 532 -3.25 16.21 7.21
C SER A 532 -2.77 15.16 8.20
N ARG A 533 -3.57 14.93 9.23
CA ARG A 533 -3.32 13.91 10.25
C ARG A 533 -3.66 12.48 9.76
N LEU A 534 -4.15 12.34 8.52
CA LEU A 534 -4.26 11.07 7.81
C LEU A 534 -3.70 11.23 6.40
N THR A 535 -2.48 10.76 6.21
CA THR A 535 -1.85 10.67 4.89
C THR A 535 -1.79 9.22 4.44
N ILE A 536 -2.22 8.94 3.21
CA ILE A 536 -2.01 7.67 2.51
C ILE A 536 -1.13 7.95 1.30
N GLU A 537 0.08 7.42 1.28
CA GLU A 537 1.01 7.56 0.17
C GLU A 537 1.28 6.20 -0.45
N TYR A 538 0.90 6.06 -1.73
CA TYR A 538 1.12 4.85 -2.49
C TYR A 538 2.61 4.54 -2.61
N ALA A 539 3.01 3.40 -2.04
CA ALA A 539 4.39 2.95 -2.05
C ALA A 539 4.62 1.90 -3.14
N GLN A 540 5.26 2.29 -4.25
CA GLN A 540 5.65 1.37 -5.33
C GLN A 540 6.53 0.20 -4.83
N GLY A 541 7.26 0.41 -3.73
CA GLY A 541 8.06 -0.63 -3.08
C GLY A 541 7.26 -1.88 -2.68
N LEU A 542 5.94 -1.76 -2.46
CA LEU A 542 5.05 -2.90 -2.23
C LEU A 542 4.98 -3.86 -3.42
N ILE A 543 4.92 -3.31 -4.64
CA ILE A 543 4.93 -4.12 -5.85
C ILE A 543 6.32 -4.71 -6.05
N LEU A 544 7.38 -3.92 -5.83
CA LEU A 544 8.75 -4.33 -6.17
C LEU A 544 9.35 -5.33 -5.17
N ASN A 545 8.88 -5.34 -3.92
CA ASN A 545 9.33 -6.23 -2.86
C ASN A 545 8.12 -6.79 -2.08
N PRO A 546 7.33 -7.70 -2.70
CA PRO A 546 6.13 -8.21 -2.07
C PRO A 546 6.46 -9.00 -0.79
N PRO A 547 5.68 -8.81 0.29
CA PRO A 547 5.86 -9.53 1.54
C PRO A 547 5.39 -11.00 1.43
N ASP A 548 5.83 -11.82 2.37
CA ASP A 548 5.44 -13.23 2.44
C ASP A 548 3.92 -13.40 2.57
N GLY A 549 3.36 -14.25 1.72
CA GLY A 549 1.96 -14.61 1.70
C GLY A 549 1.02 -13.52 1.17
N ILE A 550 1.53 -12.53 0.42
CA ILE A 550 0.66 -11.54 -0.24
C ILE A 550 -0.37 -12.24 -1.15
N PRO A 551 -1.65 -11.79 -1.17
CA PRO A 551 -2.66 -12.40 -2.02
C PRO A 551 -2.34 -12.31 -3.51
N THR A 552 -2.52 -13.43 -4.20
CA THR A 552 -2.36 -13.56 -5.65
C THR A 552 -3.68 -13.92 -6.31
N VAL A 553 -3.88 -13.43 -7.53
CA VAL A 553 -5.06 -13.71 -8.34
C VAL A 553 -4.75 -14.81 -9.35
N GLU A 554 -5.81 -15.44 -9.87
CA GLU A 554 -5.74 -16.47 -10.92
C GLU A 554 -5.39 -15.88 -12.31
N LYS A 555 -5.10 -14.57 -12.39
CA LYS A 555 -4.73 -13.83 -13.60
C LYS A 555 -3.35 -13.18 -13.48
N VAL A 556 -2.79 -12.80 -14.61
CA VAL A 556 -1.55 -12.05 -14.73
C VAL A 556 -1.90 -10.59 -15.03
N THR A 557 -1.21 -9.67 -14.37
CA THR A 557 -1.54 -8.25 -14.43
C THR A 557 -0.31 -7.44 -14.79
N VAL A 558 -0.46 -6.55 -15.79
CA VAL A 558 0.59 -5.62 -16.23
C VAL A 558 0.35 -4.26 -15.57
N LYS A 559 1.39 -3.62 -15.05
CA LYS A 559 1.30 -2.23 -14.56
C LYS A 559 2.55 -1.43 -14.88
N GLU A 560 2.35 -0.27 -15.48
CA GLU A 560 3.37 0.77 -15.63
C GLU A 560 3.77 1.35 -14.27
N ILE A 561 5.08 1.49 -14.04
CA ILE A 561 5.65 1.99 -12.79
C ILE A 561 6.33 3.34 -12.99
N ASP A 562 6.95 3.56 -14.16
CA ASP A 562 7.73 4.74 -14.42
C ASP A 562 7.93 4.99 -15.92
N GLN A 563 8.08 6.26 -16.30
CA GLN A 563 8.49 6.71 -17.63
C GLN A 563 9.46 7.89 -17.48
N HIS A 564 10.66 7.76 -18.03
CA HIS A 564 11.64 8.84 -17.99
C HIS A 564 12.61 8.81 -19.18
N PHE A 565 13.28 9.95 -19.41
CA PHE A 565 14.39 10.05 -20.34
C PHE A 565 15.69 10.09 -19.57
N TYR A 566 16.70 9.33 -19.98
CA TYR A 566 18.07 9.52 -19.48
C TYR A 566 19.01 9.87 -20.63
N SER A 567 20.03 10.66 -20.31
CA SER A 567 21.13 10.97 -21.24
C SER A 567 22.18 9.87 -21.15
N GLN A 568 22.62 9.34 -22.29
CA GLN A 568 23.76 8.43 -22.38
C GLN A 568 25.09 9.11 -22.03
#